data_AF-A0A954CZU8-F1
#
_entry.id   AF-A0A954CZU8-F1
#
_cell.length_a   1.000
_cell.length_b   1.000
_cell.length_c   1.000
_cell.angle_alpha   90.00
_cell.angle_beta   90.00
_cell.angle_gamma   90.00
#
_symmetry.space_group_name_H-M   'P 1'
#
loop_
_entity.id
_entity.type
_entity.pdbx_description
1 polymer ?
#
loop_
_entity_poly.entity_id
_entity_poly.type
_entity_poly.pdbx_seq_one_letter_code
_entity_poly.pdbx_strand_id
1 'polypeptide(L)'
;MSRCGVVAGRSEARAACCRCGLPLLLLLLLLQLVLLGCRQGPQELSKWPPKDFRVRMRYTVLKSGAEQVRQAVDIFADGLVVYREADVSLRAGTFALPVFERLCAYRLHWRSVRSLSRELGQKDARDLRQPINPPAGSVSHRLELELRYFDNRVEVVAAERAIGLMRDVVRTINSFLPPGRGLRLPQDDEAPLDRRVQDVPGLRQSASGALGYLEKRLRETPDDPDTLREVFALACITGSWSSAEANLAKLADRDREHAEAYRTILADCRARH
;
A
#
# COMPACT_ATOMS: atom_id res chain seq x y z
N MET A 1 -80.71 -3.06 -68.12
CA MET A 1 -80.52 -2.09 -67.02
C MET A 1 -79.01 -1.96 -66.83
N SER A 2 -78.34 -1.02 -67.49
CA SER A 2 -78.08 0.37 -67.03
C SER A 2 -77.36 0.37 -65.68
N ARG A 3 -76.14 0.88 -65.47
CA ARG A 3 -75.39 2.04 -66.02
C ARG A 3 -73.88 1.73 -65.88
N CYS A 4 -72.97 2.08 -66.80
CA CYS A 4 -72.38 3.40 -67.10
C CYS A 4 -71.92 4.23 -65.88
N GLY A 5 -70.61 4.52 -65.81
CA GLY A 5 -70.03 5.43 -64.84
C GLY A 5 -68.50 5.56 -64.95
N VAL A 6 -68.02 6.14 -66.05
CA VAL A 6 -66.67 6.69 -66.17
C VAL A 6 -66.65 8.08 -65.53
N VAL A 7 -65.70 8.37 -64.63
CA VAL A 7 -65.25 9.73 -64.34
C VAL A 7 -63.73 9.74 -64.22
N ALA A 8 -63.10 10.51 -65.11
CA ALA A 8 -61.70 10.87 -65.07
C ALA A 8 -61.46 12.03 -64.09
N GLY A 9 -60.39 11.96 -63.32
CA GLY A 9 -59.87 13.07 -62.50
C GLY A 9 -58.35 13.13 -62.61
N ARG A 10 -57.83 14.21 -63.20
CA ARG A 10 -56.41 14.57 -63.35
C ARG A 10 -55.89 15.26 -62.08
N SER A 11 -54.55 15.29 -61.96
CA SER A 11 -53.69 16.12 -61.10
C SER A 11 -53.65 15.69 -59.62
N GLU A 12 -52.52 15.62 -58.92
CA GLU A 12 -51.27 16.37 -59.00
C GLU A 12 -50.08 15.49 -58.59
N ALA A 13 -48.94 15.71 -59.24
CA ALA A 13 -47.65 15.23 -58.78
C ALA A 13 -47.30 15.91 -57.44
N ARG A 14 -47.09 15.13 -56.38
CA ARG A 14 -46.35 15.59 -55.20
C ARG A 14 -45.14 14.70 -55.00
N ALA A 15 -44.00 15.21 -55.43
CA ALA A 15 -42.68 14.74 -55.05
C ALA A 15 -42.52 14.93 -53.53
N ALA A 16 -42.91 13.91 -52.77
CA ALA A 16 -42.53 13.74 -51.37
C ALA A 16 -41.32 12.80 -51.33
N CYS A 17 -40.17 13.30 -51.76
CA CYS A 17 -38.91 12.58 -51.64
C CYS A 17 -37.85 13.52 -51.07
N CYS A 18 -37.08 13.02 -50.10
CA CYS A 18 -35.82 13.56 -49.61
C CYS A 18 -35.85 14.77 -48.66
N ARG A 19 -36.43 14.64 -47.45
CA ARG A 19 -36.00 15.47 -46.28
C ARG A 19 -35.84 14.72 -44.94
N CYS A 20 -35.87 13.39 -44.92
CA CYS A 20 -35.70 12.61 -43.66
C CYS A 20 -34.29 12.04 -43.43
N GLY A 21 -33.33 12.23 -44.35
CA GLY A 21 -31.98 11.64 -44.24
C GLY A 21 -30.92 12.50 -43.53
N LEU A 22 -31.13 13.82 -43.48
CA LEU A 22 -30.19 14.76 -42.87
C LEU A 22 -30.00 14.62 -41.35
N PRO A 23 -31.06 14.38 -40.53
CA PRO A 23 -30.86 14.26 -39.08
C PRO A 23 -30.14 12.95 -38.71
N LEU A 24 -30.36 11.86 -39.45
CA LEU A 24 -29.72 10.57 -39.18
C LEU A 24 -28.21 10.61 -39.48
N LEU A 25 -27.83 11.28 -40.57
CA LEU A 25 -26.44 11.42 -40.97
C LEU A 25 -25.65 12.31 -39.99
N LEU A 26 -26.29 13.37 -39.49
CA LEU A 26 -25.72 14.25 -38.46
C LEU A 26 -25.55 13.52 -37.11
N LEU A 27 -26.53 12.68 -36.74
CA LEU A 27 -26.48 11.86 -35.52
C LEU A 27 -25.35 10.81 -35.59
N LEU A 28 -25.19 10.16 -36.75
CA LEU A 28 -24.09 9.20 -36.98
C LEU A 28 -22.72 9.88 -36.96
N LEU A 29 -22.60 11.09 -37.52
CA LEU A 29 -21.37 11.89 -37.46
C LEU A 29 -21.02 12.33 -36.03
N LEU A 30 -22.01 12.76 -35.24
CA LEU A 30 -21.82 13.10 -33.83
C LEU A 30 -21.44 11.86 -33.01
N LEU A 31 -22.06 10.71 -33.25
CA LEU A 31 -21.71 9.46 -32.59
C LEU A 31 -20.28 9.03 -32.94
N GLN A 32 -19.86 9.15 -34.21
CA GLN A 32 -18.49 8.86 -34.61
C GLN A 32 -17.48 9.85 -34.01
N LEU A 33 -17.82 11.14 -33.89
CA LEU A 33 -16.98 12.13 -33.20
C LEU A 33 -16.85 11.83 -31.70
N VAL A 34 -17.91 11.35 -31.03
CA VAL A 34 -17.84 10.89 -29.63
C VAL A 34 -17.01 9.61 -29.50
N LEU A 35 -17.15 8.66 -30.43
CA LEU A 35 -16.35 7.43 -30.45
C LEU A 35 -14.87 7.69 -30.80
N LEU A 36 -14.57 8.70 -31.63
CA LEU A 36 -13.22 9.17 -31.93
C LEU A 36 -12.62 10.02 -30.80
N GLY A 37 -13.43 10.78 -30.06
CA GLY A 37 -13.02 11.50 -28.85
C GLY A 37 -12.72 10.56 -27.67
N CYS A 38 -13.34 9.38 -27.66
CA CYS A 38 -13.01 8.27 -26.75
C CYS A 38 -11.84 7.41 -27.24
N ARG A 39 -11.24 7.72 -28.39
CA ARG A 39 -10.01 7.08 -28.86
C ARG A 39 -8.87 7.64 -28.02
N GLN A 40 -8.74 7.05 -26.84
CA GLN A 40 -7.63 7.14 -25.90
C GLN A 40 -6.36 7.48 -26.67
N GLY A 41 -5.88 8.72 -26.54
CA GLY A 41 -4.50 9.05 -26.90
C GLY A 41 -3.62 7.98 -26.27
N PRO A 42 -2.52 7.57 -26.93
CA PRO A 42 -1.70 6.43 -26.53
C PRO A 42 -1.56 6.48 -25.02
N GLN A 43 -2.27 5.58 -24.34
CA GLN A 43 -2.33 5.55 -22.90
C GLN A 43 -0.89 5.29 -22.53
N GLU A 44 -0.15 6.35 -22.15
CA GLU A 44 1.27 6.28 -21.78
C GLU A 44 1.38 4.98 -21.01
N LEU A 45 2.18 4.02 -21.49
CA LEU A 45 2.37 2.72 -20.86
C LEU A 45 2.48 2.98 -19.36
N SER A 46 1.38 2.72 -18.65
CA SER A 46 1.06 3.53 -17.46
C SER A 46 2.23 3.52 -16.51
N LYS A 47 2.74 4.69 -16.10
CA LYS A 47 3.92 4.96 -15.24
C LYS A 47 3.83 4.33 -13.83
N TRP A 48 3.21 3.17 -13.73
CA TRP A 48 2.83 2.41 -12.55
C TRP A 48 3.59 1.08 -12.53
N PRO A 49 4.17 0.72 -11.38
CA PRO A 49 4.34 1.58 -10.21
C PRO A 49 5.31 2.74 -10.53
N PRO A 50 5.11 3.96 -9.99
CA PRO A 50 6.13 4.97 -10.07
C PRO A 50 7.38 4.55 -9.28
N LYS A 51 8.54 5.13 -9.60
CA LYS A 51 9.83 4.70 -9.01
C LYS A 51 9.87 4.88 -7.49
N ASP A 52 9.13 5.85 -6.97
CA ASP A 52 9.00 6.16 -5.55
C ASP A 52 7.87 5.39 -4.86
N PHE A 53 7.17 4.49 -5.57
CA PHE A 53 6.09 3.70 -4.99
C PHE A 53 6.58 2.92 -3.76
N ARG A 54 5.97 3.21 -2.61
CA ARG A 54 6.20 2.48 -1.37
C ARG A 54 4.88 2.38 -0.62
N VAL A 55 4.59 1.20 -0.12
CA VAL A 55 3.55 0.98 0.88
C VAL A 55 4.25 0.49 2.12
N ARG A 56 3.99 1.13 3.25
CA ARG A 56 4.41 0.65 4.54
C ARG A 56 3.20 0.58 5.44
N MET A 57 3.05 -0.55 6.13
CA MET A 57 2.10 -0.63 7.22
C MET A 57 2.75 -1.17 8.47
N ARG A 58 2.33 -0.62 9.60
CA ARG A 58 2.75 -1.06 10.93
C ARG A 58 1.52 -1.32 11.77
N TYR A 59 1.50 -2.49 12.40
CA TYR A 59 0.49 -2.83 13.40
C TYR A 59 1.14 -2.77 14.78
N THR A 60 0.64 -1.86 15.59
CA THR A 60 1.11 -1.53 16.93
C THR A 60 0.07 -1.94 17.96
N VAL A 61 0.52 -2.54 19.05
CA VAL A 61 -0.31 -2.92 20.18
C VAL A 61 0.14 -2.10 21.38
N LEU A 62 -0.82 -1.50 22.10
CA LEU A 62 -0.55 -0.86 23.37
C LEU A 62 -0.55 -1.95 24.45
N LYS A 63 0.63 -2.27 25.00
CA LYS A 63 0.76 -3.26 26.08
C LYS A 63 1.40 -2.59 27.28
N SER A 64 0.72 -2.63 28.43
CA SER A 64 1.23 -2.08 29.69
C SER A 64 1.62 -0.60 29.60
N GLY A 65 0.84 0.20 28.85
CA GLY A 65 1.08 1.64 28.68
C GLY A 65 2.19 2.01 27.68
N ALA A 66 2.76 1.03 26.97
CA ALA A 66 3.75 1.29 25.94
C ALA A 66 3.35 0.74 24.58
N GLU A 67 3.59 1.55 23.54
CA GLU A 67 3.40 1.13 22.16
C GLU A 67 4.45 0.06 21.79
N GLN A 68 3.98 -1.03 21.20
CA GLN A 68 4.82 -2.11 20.69
C GLN A 68 4.40 -2.44 19.26
N VAL A 69 5.26 -2.14 18.29
CA VAL A 69 5.07 -2.59 16.91
C VAL A 69 5.21 -4.11 16.88
N ARG A 70 4.16 -4.80 16.42
CA ARG A 70 4.09 -6.26 16.35
C ARG A 70 4.35 -6.78 14.95
N GLN A 71 3.84 -6.08 13.94
CA GLN A 71 3.97 -6.49 12.55
C GLN A 71 4.30 -5.27 11.70
N ALA A 72 5.14 -5.47 10.70
CA ALA A 72 5.43 -4.49 9.69
C ALA A 72 5.42 -5.14 8.30
N VAL A 73 4.87 -4.45 7.32
CA VAL A 73 5.02 -4.79 5.90
C VAL A 73 5.55 -3.57 5.17
N ASP A 74 6.56 -3.77 4.34
CA ASP A 74 6.96 -2.82 3.30
C ASP A 74 6.77 -3.48 1.92
N ILE A 75 6.15 -2.76 0.98
CA ILE A 75 6.03 -3.13 -0.43
C ILE A 75 6.66 -2.01 -1.25
N PHE A 76 7.60 -2.35 -2.13
CA PHE A 76 8.37 -1.40 -2.92
C PHE A 76 7.97 -1.42 -4.41
N ALA A 77 8.36 -0.38 -5.15
CA ALA A 77 8.12 -0.23 -6.59
C ALA A 77 8.65 -1.39 -7.45
N ASP A 78 9.74 -2.03 -7.04
CA ASP A 78 10.32 -3.19 -7.72
C ASP A 78 9.59 -4.51 -7.40
N GLY A 79 8.55 -4.44 -6.57
CA GLY A 79 7.77 -5.58 -6.13
C GLY A 79 8.35 -6.35 -4.95
N LEU A 80 9.44 -5.89 -4.36
CA LEU A 80 9.92 -6.45 -3.11
C LEU A 80 8.85 -6.25 -2.03
N VAL A 81 8.49 -7.33 -1.36
CA VAL A 81 7.66 -7.35 -0.16
C VAL A 81 8.54 -7.84 0.98
N VAL A 82 8.56 -7.07 2.07
CA VAL A 82 9.24 -7.44 3.30
C VAL A 82 8.22 -7.43 4.41
N TYR A 83 7.81 -8.61 4.84
CA TYR A 83 6.92 -8.83 5.97
C TYR A 83 7.74 -9.24 7.20
N ARG A 84 7.43 -8.63 8.34
CA ARG A 84 8.20 -8.79 9.58
C ARG A 84 7.29 -8.88 10.78
N GLU A 85 7.68 -9.70 11.75
CA GLU A 85 7.03 -9.79 13.06
C GLU A 85 8.03 -9.55 14.18
N ALA A 86 7.61 -8.80 15.19
CA ALA A 86 8.39 -8.47 16.38
C ALA A 86 7.69 -8.98 17.64
N ASP A 87 8.41 -9.77 18.42
CA ASP A 87 7.96 -10.26 19.73
C ASP A 87 8.45 -9.39 20.88
N VAL A 88 9.62 -8.80 20.69
CA VAL A 88 10.34 -8.01 21.69
C VAL A 88 10.62 -6.61 21.16
N SER A 89 10.84 -5.69 22.09
CA SER A 89 11.31 -4.35 21.79
C SER A 89 12.42 -3.99 22.76
N LEU A 90 13.47 -3.36 22.24
CA LEU A 90 14.49 -2.70 23.06
C LEU A 90 13.91 -1.39 23.56
N ARG A 91 14.21 -1.01 24.80
CA ARG A 91 13.58 0.13 25.47
C ARG A 91 14.61 1.03 26.12
N ALA A 92 14.35 2.33 26.06
CA ALA A 92 15.03 3.35 26.86
C ALA A 92 14.00 4.40 27.27
N GLY A 93 13.54 4.36 28.52
CA GLY A 93 12.40 5.18 28.98
C GLY A 93 11.12 4.86 28.21
N THR A 94 10.52 5.88 27.60
CA THR A 94 9.31 5.77 26.76
C THR A 94 9.63 5.34 25.33
N PHE A 95 10.89 5.43 24.91
CA PHE A 95 11.31 5.02 23.58
C PHE A 95 11.37 3.49 23.47
N ALA A 96 10.73 2.95 22.43
CA ALA A 96 10.69 1.52 22.16
C ALA A 96 11.06 1.25 20.70
N LEU A 97 12.01 0.34 20.52
CA LEU A 97 12.51 -0.07 19.22
C LEU A 97 12.17 -1.55 18.97
N PRO A 98 11.29 -1.88 18.01
CA PRO A 98 10.90 -3.26 17.74
C PRO A 98 12.07 -4.07 17.16
N VAL A 99 12.17 -5.33 17.57
CA VAL A 99 13.16 -6.27 17.04
C VAL A 99 12.45 -7.29 16.15
N PHE A 100 12.68 -7.20 14.84
CA PHE A 100 12.03 -8.04 13.84
C PHE A 100 12.84 -9.30 13.53
N GLU A 101 12.87 -10.24 14.47
CA GLU A 101 13.61 -11.51 14.33
C GLU A 101 12.98 -12.47 13.30
N ARG A 102 11.70 -12.26 13.03
CA ARG A 102 10.90 -13.08 12.13
C ARG A 102 10.62 -12.30 10.86
N LEU A 103 11.25 -12.70 9.76
CA LEU A 103 11.22 -11.96 8.50
C LEU A 103 10.90 -12.89 7.32
N CYS A 104 10.08 -12.39 6.40
CA CYS A 104 9.77 -12.99 5.12
C CYS A 104 9.96 -11.93 4.04
N ALA A 105 10.83 -12.21 3.07
CA ALA A 105 11.05 -11.34 1.93
C ALA A 105 10.84 -12.13 0.63
N TYR A 106 10.06 -11.56 -0.28
CA TYR A 106 9.77 -12.15 -1.58
C TYR A 106 9.46 -11.05 -2.59
N ARG A 107 9.46 -11.40 -3.87
CA ARG A 107 9.18 -10.44 -4.95
C ARG A 107 7.87 -10.80 -5.62
N LEU A 108 6.97 -9.83 -5.68
CA LEU A 108 5.75 -9.90 -6.47
C LEU A 108 6.09 -9.80 -7.95
N HIS A 109 5.33 -10.49 -8.79
CA HIS A 109 5.39 -10.29 -10.23
C HIS A 109 5.00 -8.84 -10.58
N TRP A 110 5.65 -8.25 -11.59
CA TRP A 110 5.48 -6.81 -11.92
C TRP A 110 4.02 -6.41 -12.19
N ARG A 111 3.21 -7.32 -12.76
CA ARG A 111 1.76 -7.11 -12.98
C ARG A 111 1.01 -6.93 -11.66
N SER A 112 1.36 -7.70 -10.63
CA SER A 112 0.75 -7.63 -9.30
C SER A 112 1.04 -6.30 -8.63
N VAL A 113 2.29 -5.83 -8.70
CA VAL A 113 2.71 -4.53 -8.15
C VAL A 113 2.04 -3.38 -8.88
N ARG A 114 1.94 -3.47 -10.21
CA ARG A 114 1.23 -2.49 -11.04
C ARG A 114 -0.26 -2.43 -10.68
N SER A 115 -0.92 -3.58 -10.51
CA SER A 115 -2.32 -3.61 -10.10
C SER A 115 -2.51 -3.05 -8.69
N LEU A 116 -1.68 -3.46 -7.73
CA LEU A 116 -1.71 -2.97 -6.35
C LEU A 116 -1.51 -1.46 -6.28
N SER A 117 -0.45 -0.94 -6.91
CA SER A 117 -0.13 0.49 -6.90
C SER A 117 -1.24 1.34 -7.53
N ARG A 118 -1.82 0.90 -8.66
CA ARG A 118 -2.97 1.57 -9.27
C ARG A 118 -4.20 1.53 -8.37
N GLU A 119 -4.50 0.38 -7.78
CA GLU A 119 -5.65 0.19 -6.89
C GLU A 119 -5.54 1.11 -5.66
N LEU A 120 -4.36 1.18 -5.03
CA LEU A 120 -4.11 2.06 -3.88
C LEU A 120 -4.09 3.54 -4.27
N GLY A 121 -3.48 3.91 -5.40
CA GLY A 121 -3.47 5.30 -5.86
C GLY A 121 -4.84 5.84 -6.26
N GLN A 122 -5.73 4.98 -6.75
CA GLN A 122 -7.14 5.33 -6.99
C GLN A 122 -7.93 5.51 -5.69
N LYS A 123 -7.60 4.72 -4.65
CA LYS A 123 -8.20 4.80 -3.32
C LYS A 123 -7.75 6.08 -2.58
N ASP A 124 -6.48 6.47 -2.67
CA ASP A 124 -6.00 7.71 -2.00
C ASP A 124 -6.66 8.98 -2.53
N ALA A 125 -6.90 9.08 -3.84
CA ALA A 125 -7.44 10.28 -4.47
C ALA A 125 -8.83 10.73 -3.97
N ARG A 126 -9.50 9.96 -3.10
CA ARG A 126 -10.85 10.27 -2.62
C ARG A 126 -10.94 10.48 -1.10
N ASP A 127 -10.43 9.58 -0.24
CA ASP A 127 -10.87 9.60 1.18
C ASP A 127 -9.82 9.21 2.27
N LEU A 128 -8.57 8.85 1.94
CA LEU A 128 -7.58 8.41 2.97
C LEU A 128 -7.01 9.54 3.84
N ARG A 129 -7.17 10.81 3.43
CA ARG A 129 -6.51 11.96 4.07
C ARG A 129 -7.17 12.45 5.37
N GLN A 130 -8.26 11.84 5.81
CA GLN A 130 -8.84 12.18 7.11
C GLN A 130 -8.20 11.30 8.19
N PRO A 131 -7.28 11.83 9.02
CA PRO A 131 -6.79 11.10 10.17
C PRO A 131 -7.99 10.83 11.08
N ILE A 132 -8.33 9.55 11.25
CA ILE A 132 -9.25 9.14 12.30
C ILE A 132 -8.41 9.17 13.58
N ASN A 133 -8.20 10.36 14.13
CA ASN A 133 -7.54 10.51 15.41
C ASN A 133 -8.45 9.89 16.47
N PRO A 134 -8.08 8.74 17.05
CA PRO A 134 -8.83 8.22 18.19
C PRO A 134 -8.71 9.23 19.35
N PRO A 135 -9.72 9.31 20.23
CA PRO A 135 -9.55 10.02 21.48
C PRO A 135 -8.34 9.45 22.24
N ALA A 136 -7.51 10.34 22.79
CA ALA A 136 -6.34 9.95 23.57
C ALA A 136 -6.79 9.14 24.80
N GLY A 137 -6.35 7.87 24.91
CA GLY A 137 -6.43 7.13 26.18
C GLY A 137 -7.07 5.73 26.18
N SER A 138 -7.65 5.21 25.09
CA SER A 138 -8.32 3.88 25.11
C SER A 138 -7.87 2.86 24.07
N VAL A 139 -6.89 3.21 23.22
CA VAL A 139 -6.59 2.43 22.03
C VAL A 139 -5.66 1.26 22.33
N SER A 140 -6.19 0.03 22.38
CA SER A 140 -5.39 -1.20 22.53
C SER A 140 -4.54 -1.52 21.30
N HIS A 141 -4.95 -1.07 20.10
CA HIS A 141 -4.33 -1.40 18.82
C HIS A 141 -4.37 -0.25 17.83
N ARG A 142 -3.26 -0.02 17.14
CA ARG A 142 -3.08 1.04 16.15
C ARG A 142 -2.51 0.45 14.87
N LEU A 143 -3.06 0.86 13.73
CA LEU A 143 -2.56 0.53 12.41
C LEU A 143 -2.13 1.82 11.72
N GLU A 144 -0.87 1.85 11.29
CA GLU A 144 -0.30 2.95 10.54
C GLU A 144 -0.10 2.51 9.10
N LEU A 145 -0.46 3.37 8.15
CA LEU A 145 -0.21 3.20 6.74
C LEU A 145 0.53 4.44 6.24
N GLU A 146 1.68 4.23 5.61
CA GLU A 146 2.38 5.22 4.80
C GLU A 146 2.34 4.75 3.35
N LEU A 147 1.76 5.55 2.46
CA LEU A 147 1.70 5.31 1.03
C LEU A 147 2.46 6.43 0.32
N ARG A 148 3.44 6.07 -0.51
CA ARG A 148 4.22 6.99 -1.36
C ARG A 148 4.06 6.63 -2.82
N TYR A 149 3.84 7.64 -3.67
CA TYR A 149 3.75 7.48 -5.13
C TYR A 149 3.70 8.85 -5.85
N PHE A 150 4.39 9.00 -6.98
CA PHE A 150 4.46 10.25 -7.74
C PHE A 150 4.77 11.48 -6.87
N ASP A 151 5.73 11.34 -5.96
CA ASP A 151 6.15 12.35 -4.98
C ASP A 151 5.06 12.73 -3.95
N ASN A 152 3.91 12.05 -3.97
CA ASN A 152 2.91 12.16 -2.92
C ASN A 152 3.28 11.26 -1.76
N ARG A 153 2.99 11.73 -0.55
CA ARG A 153 3.08 10.96 0.70
C ARG A 153 1.76 11.08 1.43
N VAL A 154 1.19 9.94 1.78
CA VAL A 154 -0.08 9.81 2.47
C VAL A 154 0.19 9.02 3.72
N GLU A 155 -0.22 9.57 4.86
CA GLU A 155 -0.08 8.91 6.15
C GLU A 155 -1.46 8.79 6.78
N VAL A 156 -1.81 7.57 7.16
CA VAL A 156 -3.09 7.26 7.79
C VAL A 156 -2.80 6.49 9.05
N VAL A 157 -3.36 6.98 10.16
CA VAL A 157 -3.36 6.27 11.43
C VAL A 157 -4.81 5.88 11.73
N ALA A 158 -5.06 4.59 11.88
CA ALA A 158 -6.33 4.04 12.30
C ALA A 158 -6.17 3.37 13.66
N ALA A 159 -7.13 3.60 14.55
CA ALA A 159 -7.13 3.08 15.90
C ALA A 159 -8.50 2.52 16.25
N GLU A 160 -8.52 1.39 16.96
CA GLU A 160 -9.71 0.63 17.40
C GLU A 160 -10.63 0.09 16.28
N ARG A 161 -10.94 0.86 15.24
CA ARG A 161 -11.75 0.46 14.09
C ARG A 161 -11.19 1.00 12.78
N ALA A 162 -10.83 0.10 11.87
CA ALA A 162 -10.70 0.44 10.45
C ALA A 162 -12.09 0.29 9.80
N ILE A 163 -12.75 1.41 9.55
CA ILE A 163 -14.04 1.48 8.86
C ILE A 163 -13.80 1.95 7.43
N GLY A 164 -14.63 1.48 6.50
CA GLY A 164 -14.64 1.95 5.12
C GLY A 164 -13.32 1.70 4.38
N LEU A 165 -12.76 2.75 3.77
CA LEU A 165 -11.64 2.66 2.84
C LEU A 165 -10.36 2.06 3.44
N MET A 166 -10.08 2.30 4.73
CA MET A 166 -8.91 1.71 5.39
C MET A 166 -9.02 0.19 5.45
N ARG A 167 -10.22 -0.36 5.70
CA ARG A 167 -10.47 -1.80 5.65
C ARG A 167 -10.20 -2.33 4.25
N ASP A 168 -10.67 -1.64 3.22
CA ASP A 168 -10.43 -2.04 1.83
C ASP A 168 -8.95 -1.99 1.45
N VAL A 169 -8.19 -1.01 1.93
CA VAL A 169 -6.74 -0.93 1.72
C VAL A 169 -6.01 -2.07 2.41
N VAL A 170 -6.34 -2.33 3.69
CA VAL A 170 -5.78 -3.45 4.45
C VAL A 170 -6.10 -4.77 3.77
N ARG A 171 -7.34 -4.95 3.30
CA ARG A 171 -7.80 -6.12 2.57
C ARG A 171 -7.03 -6.31 1.26
N THR A 172 -6.86 -5.24 0.48
CA THR A 172 -6.05 -5.26 -0.74
C THR A 172 -4.62 -5.68 -0.43
N ILE A 173 -3.98 -5.13 0.60
CA ILE A 173 -2.60 -5.45 0.96
C ILE A 173 -2.48 -6.88 1.49
N ASN A 174 -3.40 -7.31 2.36
CA ASN A 174 -3.46 -8.67 2.89
C ASN A 174 -3.61 -9.73 1.78
N SER A 175 -4.23 -9.40 0.64
CA SER A 175 -4.30 -10.32 -0.52
C SER A 175 -2.94 -10.65 -1.14
N PHE A 176 -1.91 -9.85 -0.81
CA PHE A 176 -0.52 -10.04 -1.24
C PHE A 176 0.40 -10.61 -0.17
N LEU A 177 -0.09 -10.83 1.06
CA LEU A 177 0.70 -11.33 2.19
C LEU A 177 0.74 -12.87 2.27
N PRO A 178 1.72 -13.45 3.00
CA PRO A 178 1.76 -14.89 3.22
C PRO A 178 0.47 -15.42 3.90
N PRO A 179 0.07 -16.67 3.63
CA PRO A 179 -1.06 -17.33 4.30
C PRO A 179 -1.03 -17.21 5.82
N GLY A 180 -2.13 -16.77 6.44
CA GLY A 180 -2.26 -16.64 7.89
C GLY A 180 -1.46 -15.50 8.52
N ARG A 181 -0.78 -14.68 7.71
CA ARG A 181 0.08 -13.56 8.13
C ARG A 181 -0.48 -12.18 7.74
N GLY A 182 -1.78 -12.12 7.42
CA GLY A 182 -2.47 -10.85 7.21
C GLY A 182 -2.37 -9.95 8.45
N LEU A 183 -2.27 -8.65 8.23
CA LEU A 183 -2.45 -7.65 9.28
C LEU A 183 -3.91 -7.76 9.75
N ARG A 184 -4.11 -8.21 10.99
CA ARG A 184 -5.46 -8.41 11.52
C ARG A 184 -6.01 -7.08 12.01
N LEU A 185 -7.14 -6.66 11.45
CA LEU A 185 -7.93 -5.60 12.04
C LEU A 185 -8.66 -6.15 13.27
N PRO A 186 -8.88 -5.35 14.34
CA PRO A 186 -9.50 -5.81 15.59
C PRO A 186 -10.92 -6.40 15.47
N GLN A 187 -11.54 -6.37 14.28
CA GLN A 187 -12.93 -6.79 14.05
C GLN A 187 -13.11 -7.66 12.80
N ASP A 188 -12.03 -8.06 12.14
CA ASP A 188 -12.13 -8.93 10.96
C ASP A 188 -12.20 -10.39 11.40
N ASP A 189 -13.40 -10.86 11.70
CA ASP A 189 -13.77 -12.29 11.69
C ASP A 189 -14.01 -12.81 10.24
N GLU A 190 -13.64 -12.00 9.23
CA GLU A 190 -14.04 -12.19 7.84
C GLU A 190 -13.39 -13.40 7.15
N ALA A 191 -14.17 -13.91 6.18
CA ALA A 191 -13.91 -15.03 5.28
C ALA A 191 -12.52 -14.97 4.61
N PRO A 192 -11.98 -16.13 4.17
CA PRO A 192 -10.69 -16.19 3.48
C PRO A 192 -10.63 -15.24 2.29
N LEU A 193 -9.62 -14.35 2.30
CA LEU A 193 -9.36 -13.43 1.20
C LEU A 193 -9.02 -14.19 -0.09
N ASP A 194 -9.53 -13.72 -1.23
CA ASP A 194 -9.06 -14.14 -2.56
C ASP A 194 -7.58 -13.80 -2.69
N ARG A 195 -6.73 -14.81 -2.51
CA ARG A 195 -5.28 -14.65 -2.48
C ARG A 195 -4.75 -14.44 -3.89
N ARG A 196 -3.89 -13.43 -4.04
CA ARG A 196 -3.23 -13.10 -5.31
C ARG A 196 -1.82 -13.64 -5.43
N VAL A 197 -1.32 -14.31 -4.38
CA VAL A 197 0.05 -14.81 -4.32
C VAL A 197 0.04 -16.28 -3.87
N GLN A 198 0.83 -17.09 -4.59
CA GLN A 198 1.09 -18.49 -4.31
C GLN A 198 2.60 -18.67 -4.06
N ASP A 199 3.00 -19.76 -3.42
CA ASP A 199 4.40 -20.12 -3.17
C ASP A 199 5.24 -19.07 -2.42
N VAL A 200 4.61 -18.31 -1.52
CA VAL A 200 5.31 -17.35 -0.67
C VAL A 200 6.17 -18.09 0.36
N PRO A 201 7.46 -17.75 0.51
CA PRO A 201 8.30 -18.39 1.51
C PRO A 201 7.73 -18.19 2.92
N GLY A 202 7.87 -19.23 3.74
CA GLY A 202 7.52 -19.14 5.15
C GLY A 202 8.35 -18.07 5.88
N LEU A 203 7.77 -17.54 6.96
CA LEU A 203 8.47 -16.63 7.88
C LEU A 203 9.66 -17.34 8.50
N ARG A 204 10.87 -16.82 8.30
CA ARG A 204 12.08 -17.39 8.90
C ARG A 204 12.31 -16.72 10.25
N GLN A 205 12.43 -17.52 11.30
CA GLN A 205 12.77 -17.04 12.64
C GLN A 205 14.29 -17.16 12.83
N SER A 206 15.01 -16.08 12.52
CA SER A 206 16.45 -16.02 12.69
C SER A 206 16.88 -14.56 12.77
N ALA A 207 17.21 -14.08 13.97
CA ALA A 207 17.69 -12.72 14.17
C ALA A 207 18.94 -12.42 13.32
N SER A 208 19.91 -13.33 13.26
CA SER A 208 21.12 -13.18 12.43
C SER A 208 20.80 -13.22 10.94
N GLY A 209 19.85 -14.07 10.51
CA GLY A 209 19.38 -14.11 9.13
C GLY A 209 18.65 -12.82 8.71
N ALA A 210 17.82 -12.28 9.61
CA ALA A 210 17.14 -11.01 9.43
C ALA A 210 18.14 -9.85 9.36
N LEU A 211 19.14 -9.83 10.25
CA LEU A 211 20.23 -8.85 10.23
C LEU A 211 20.98 -8.87 8.90
N GLY A 212 21.46 -10.03 8.46
CA GLY A 212 22.21 -10.15 7.20
C GLY A 212 21.39 -9.76 5.97
N TYR A 213 20.08 -10.04 5.97
CA TYR A 213 19.17 -9.57 4.92
C TYR A 213 19.03 -8.04 4.93
N LEU A 214 18.78 -7.44 6.09
CA LEU A 214 18.57 -5.99 6.20
C LEU A 214 19.85 -5.20 5.99
N GLU A 215 21.02 -5.70 6.39
CA GLU A 215 22.31 -5.10 6.05
C GLU A 215 22.56 -5.10 4.55
N LYS A 216 22.19 -6.17 3.84
CA LYS A 216 22.24 -6.18 2.37
C LYS A 216 21.32 -5.12 1.78
N ARG A 217 20.10 -5.02 2.30
CA ARG A 217 19.14 -4.00 1.86
C ARG A 217 19.66 -2.59 2.13
N LEU A 218 20.24 -2.36 3.30
CA LEU A 218 20.82 -1.07 3.67
C LEU A 218 21.99 -0.68 2.74
N ARG A 219 22.75 -1.62 2.19
CA ARG A 219 23.75 -1.28 1.16
C ARG A 219 23.12 -0.76 -0.13
N GLU A 220 21.92 -1.22 -0.48
CA GLU A 220 21.17 -0.74 -1.66
C GLU A 220 20.47 0.60 -1.41
N THR A 221 20.04 0.84 -0.16
CA THR A 221 19.43 2.10 0.28
C THR A 221 20.06 2.57 1.60
N PRO A 222 21.28 3.15 1.57
CA PRO A 222 22.06 3.50 2.77
C PRO A 222 21.36 4.47 3.71
N ASP A 223 20.40 5.19 3.16
CA ASP A 223 19.74 6.31 3.81
C ASP A 223 18.30 6.00 4.25
N ASP A 224 17.84 4.74 4.22
CA ASP A 224 16.50 4.41 4.71
C ASP A 224 16.48 4.36 6.25
N PRO A 225 15.87 5.36 6.94
CA PRO A 225 15.97 5.50 8.40
C PRO A 225 15.34 4.32 9.15
N ASP A 226 14.29 3.72 8.60
CA ASP A 226 13.65 2.58 9.23
C ASP A 226 14.48 1.31 9.11
N THR A 227 15.09 1.04 7.94
CA THR A 227 16.04 -0.06 7.80
C THR A 227 17.24 0.14 8.74
N LEU A 228 17.76 1.38 8.89
CA LEU A 228 18.81 1.68 9.87
C LEU A 228 18.42 1.31 11.31
N ARG A 229 17.22 1.71 11.73
CA ARG A 229 16.67 1.41 13.07
C ARG A 229 16.54 -0.11 13.29
N GLU A 230 16.04 -0.84 12.30
CA GLU A 230 15.88 -2.30 12.40
C GLU A 230 17.21 -3.05 12.42
N VAL A 231 18.18 -2.64 11.59
CA VAL A 231 19.54 -3.20 11.60
C VAL A 231 20.20 -2.94 12.95
N PHE A 232 20.09 -1.72 13.50
CA PHE A 232 20.61 -1.41 14.83
C PHE A 232 19.99 -2.30 15.92
N ALA A 233 18.66 -2.44 15.92
CA ALA A 233 17.95 -3.27 16.90
C ALA A 233 18.42 -4.74 16.85
N LEU A 234 18.51 -5.31 15.64
CA LEU A 234 18.97 -6.69 15.43
C LEU A 234 20.46 -6.87 15.74
N ALA A 235 21.29 -5.89 15.41
CA ALA A 235 22.72 -5.94 15.74
C ALA A 235 22.94 -5.95 17.26
N CYS A 236 22.16 -5.17 18.01
CA CYS A 236 22.19 -5.17 19.48
C CYS A 236 21.82 -6.54 20.07
N ILE A 237 20.74 -7.17 19.61
CA ILE A 237 20.29 -8.47 20.18
C ILE A 237 21.13 -9.67 19.73
N THR A 238 21.81 -9.57 18.59
CA THR A 238 22.67 -10.64 18.08
C THR A 238 24.11 -10.52 18.56
N GLY A 239 24.44 -9.47 19.33
CA GLY A 239 25.81 -9.17 19.77
C GLY A 239 26.74 -8.71 18.63
N SER A 240 26.20 -8.24 17.52
CA SER A 240 26.97 -7.73 16.38
C SER A 240 27.42 -6.28 16.63
N TRP A 241 28.28 -6.07 17.63
CA TRP A 241 28.60 -4.75 18.20
C TRP A 241 29.17 -3.76 17.19
N SER A 242 30.04 -4.21 16.28
CA SER A 242 30.58 -3.35 15.23
C SER A 242 29.50 -2.81 14.30
N SER A 243 28.51 -3.64 13.95
CA SER A 243 27.36 -3.22 13.15
C SER A 243 26.45 -2.28 13.96
N ALA A 244 26.20 -2.57 15.24
CA ALA A 244 25.39 -1.73 16.11
C ALA A 244 26.01 -0.32 16.27
N GLU A 245 27.30 -0.23 16.56
CA GLU A 245 28.03 1.05 16.71
C GLU A 245 28.05 1.86 15.41
N ALA A 246 28.29 1.20 14.27
CA ALA A 246 28.27 1.87 12.97
C ALA A 246 26.90 2.46 12.61
N ASN A 247 25.81 1.75 12.95
CA ASN A 247 24.45 2.23 12.71
C ASN A 247 24.02 3.28 13.74
N LEU A 248 24.47 3.18 15.00
CA LEU A 248 24.24 4.19 16.04
C LEU A 248 24.74 5.57 15.60
N ALA A 249 25.95 5.66 15.05
CA ALA A 249 26.50 6.93 14.59
C ALA A 249 25.60 7.61 13.53
N LYS A 250 25.08 6.82 12.58
CA LYS A 250 24.17 7.31 11.54
C LYS A 250 22.80 7.71 12.10
N LEU A 251 22.27 6.91 13.03
CA LEU A 251 20.99 7.19 13.68
C LEU A 251 21.06 8.44 14.55
N ALA A 252 22.12 8.61 15.33
CA ALA A 252 22.30 9.77 16.21
C ALA A 252 22.41 11.09 15.44
N ASP A 253 22.97 11.08 14.22
CA ASP A 253 23.01 12.28 13.38
C ASP A 253 21.62 12.64 12.81
N ARG A 254 20.85 11.62 12.41
CA ARG A 254 19.55 11.78 11.72
C ARG A 254 18.38 12.00 12.66
N ASP A 255 18.45 11.40 13.84
CA ASP A 255 17.39 11.32 14.82
C ASP A 255 17.95 11.79 16.18
N ARG A 256 18.37 13.06 16.19
CA ARG A 256 19.07 13.68 17.33
C ARG A 256 18.24 13.65 18.60
N GLU A 257 16.92 13.72 18.47
CA GLU A 257 15.97 13.62 19.59
C GLU A 257 16.11 12.29 20.33
N HIS A 258 16.29 11.19 19.60
CA HIS A 258 16.40 9.84 20.17
C HIS A 258 17.85 9.34 20.30
N ALA A 259 18.85 10.18 20.00
CA ALA A 259 20.26 9.80 20.02
C ALA A 259 20.69 9.18 21.35
N GLU A 260 20.25 9.75 22.47
CA GLU A 260 20.56 9.21 23.80
C GLU A 260 19.86 7.88 24.07
N ALA A 261 18.60 7.74 23.66
CA ALA A 261 17.86 6.49 23.79
C ALA A 261 18.55 5.33 23.04
N TYR A 262 19.08 5.57 21.83
CA TYR A 262 19.86 4.56 21.11
C TYR A 262 21.16 4.18 21.86
N ARG A 263 21.86 5.14 22.46
CA ARG A 263 23.06 4.86 23.28
C ARG A 263 22.72 4.02 24.50
N THR A 264 21.66 4.36 25.22
CA THR A 264 21.18 3.59 26.37
C THR A 264 20.84 2.16 25.96
N ILE A 265 20.10 1.98 24.85
CA ILE A 265 19.78 0.64 24.32
C ILE A 265 21.05 -0.17 24.05
N LEU A 266 22.05 0.42 23.39
CA LEU A 266 23.30 -0.27 23.09
C LEU A 266 24.04 -0.69 24.37
N ALA A 267 24.15 0.22 25.35
CA ALA A 267 24.79 -0.06 26.63
C ALA A 267 24.07 -1.17 27.40
N ASP A 268 22.74 -1.12 27.46
CA ASP A 268 21.90 -2.12 28.12
C ASP A 268 22.01 -3.50 27.46
N CYS A 269 22.07 -3.55 26.13
CA CYS A 269 22.26 -4.81 25.41
C CYS A 269 23.65 -5.38 25.72
N ARG A 270 24.70 -4.56 25.64
CA ARG A 270 26.07 -4.98 25.91
C ARG A 270 26.25 -5.49 27.34
N ALA A 271 25.56 -4.92 28.32
CA ALA A 271 25.62 -5.37 29.71
C ALA A 271 24.95 -6.73 29.96
N ARG A 272 24.09 -7.20 29.05
CA ARG A 272 23.37 -8.48 29.17
C ARG A 272 24.06 -9.66 28.47
N HIS A 273 25.09 -9.39 27.67
CA HIS A 273 25.88 -10.37 26.94
C HIS A 273 27.26 -10.56 27.58
#